data_AF-A0A8J4XZ68-F1
#
_entry.id   AF-A0A8J4XZ68-F1
#
_cell.length_a   1.000
_cell.length_b   1.000
_cell.length_c   1.000
_cell.angle_alpha   90.00
_cell.angle_beta   90.00
_cell.angle_gamma   90.00
#
_symmetry.space_group_name_H-M   'P 1'
#
loop_
_entity.id
_entity.type
_entity.pdbx_description
1 polymer ?
#
loop_
_entity_poly.entity_id
_entity_poly.type
_entity_poly.pdbx_seq_one_letter_code
_entity_poly.pdbx_strand_id
1 'polypeptide(L)'
;MVCGIGCLGVAQDSYLLRCVRDIFTHYLHRFPVKTTRNYTTTTHPFLATLHHGEARLPVLKELRKVFLEVVRDGYLARRSTPPLHLQVALGLLRELLQRNTADWLESICHSLLLPLLELLLSLEEQTTKRLATDLLQKVLQEAEDRGLPSRGVLVGRLQELVGRNMSWSSVRLFRVLRVVAVLHRPLLLEALPHVSRAVTRTEEKRGTGTDHTLR
;
A
#
# COMPACT_ATOMS: atom_id res chain seq x y z
N MET A 1 -5.72 -19.91 15.04
CA MET A 1 -5.38 -20.82 13.94
C MET A 1 -4.14 -20.36 13.17
N VAL A 2 -4.14 -19.17 12.54
CA VAL A 2 -2.98 -18.68 11.75
C VAL A 2 -1.69 -18.53 12.57
N CYS A 3 -1.75 -18.05 13.81
CA CYS A 3 -0.56 -17.99 14.68
C CYS A 3 -0.01 -19.37 15.08
N GLY A 4 -0.84 -20.42 15.09
CA GLY A 4 -0.40 -21.79 15.37
C GLY A 4 0.41 -22.35 14.21
N ILE A 5 -0.09 -22.17 12.98
CA ILE A 5 0.62 -22.54 11.74
C ILE A 5 1.92 -21.73 11.61
N GLY A 6 1.90 -20.45 11.99
CA GLY A 6 3.08 -19.58 12.06
C GLY A 6 4.25 -20.18 12.84
N CYS A 7 3.97 -20.91 13.92
CA CYS A 7 4.99 -21.48 14.80
C CYS A 7 5.71 -22.70 14.20
N LEU A 8 5.24 -23.22 13.06
CA LEU A 8 5.79 -24.40 12.38
C LEU A 8 6.87 -24.04 11.33
N GLY A 9 7.31 -22.79 11.26
CA GLY A 9 8.33 -22.37 10.29
C GLY A 9 7.77 -22.14 8.88
N VAL A 10 6.75 -21.28 8.76
CA VAL A 10 6.04 -20.99 7.49
C VAL A 10 6.96 -20.60 6.34
N ALA A 11 8.08 -19.90 6.61
CA ALA A 11 9.03 -19.51 5.59
C ALA A 11 9.88 -20.67 5.05
N GLN A 12 10.00 -21.77 5.81
CA GLN A 12 10.82 -22.93 5.48
C GLN A 12 10.02 -24.02 4.75
N ASP A 13 8.68 -23.99 4.86
CA ASP A 13 7.79 -24.96 4.25
C ASP A 13 6.84 -24.28 3.24
N SER A 14 7.05 -24.60 1.96
CA SER A 14 6.25 -24.07 0.85
C SER A 14 4.76 -24.45 0.91
N TYR A 15 4.42 -25.61 1.47
CA TYR A 15 3.04 -26.04 1.66
C TYR A 15 2.36 -25.21 2.74
N LEU A 16 3.02 -25.01 3.88
CA LEU A 16 2.49 -24.16 4.96
C LEU A 16 2.34 -22.71 4.50
N LEU A 17 3.32 -22.18 3.76
CA LEU A 17 3.24 -20.85 3.16
C LEU A 17 2.01 -20.72 2.25
N ARG A 18 1.76 -21.72 1.39
CA ARG A 18 0.58 -21.74 0.53
C ARG A 18 -0.71 -21.77 1.35
N CYS A 19 -0.81 -22.62 2.36
CA CYS A 19 -2.00 -22.67 3.24
C CYS A 19 -2.26 -21.33 3.94
N VAL A 20 -1.22 -20.66 4.44
CA VAL A 20 -1.36 -19.34 5.07
C VAL A 20 -1.82 -18.28 4.05
N ARG A 21 -1.25 -18.28 2.85
CA ARG A 21 -1.69 -17.40 1.76
C ARG A 21 -3.15 -17.64 1.41
N ASP A 22 -3.56 -18.90 1.26
CA ASP A 22 -4.94 -19.27 0.96
C ASP A 22 -5.88 -18.77 2.06
N ILE A 23 -5.53 -18.92 3.34
CA ILE A 23 -6.33 -18.40 4.45
C ILE A 23 -6.49 -16.89 4.32
N PHE A 24 -5.42 -16.13 4.09
CA PHE A 24 -5.53 -14.68 3.92
C PHE A 24 -6.40 -14.32 2.71
N THR A 25 -6.15 -14.91 1.55
CA THR A 25 -6.89 -14.62 0.31
C THR A 25 -8.39 -14.91 0.43
N HIS A 26 -8.76 -16.05 1.02
CA HIS A 26 -10.16 -16.50 1.06
C HIS A 26 -10.96 -15.84 2.17
N TYR A 27 -10.33 -15.42 3.27
CA TYR A 27 -11.04 -14.94 4.45
C TYR A 27 -10.91 -13.44 4.73
N LEU A 28 -9.95 -12.73 4.13
CA LEU A 28 -9.74 -11.30 4.40
C LEU A 28 -11.01 -10.47 4.14
N HIS A 29 -11.70 -10.72 3.02
CA HIS A 29 -12.89 -9.97 2.65
C HIS A 29 -14.18 -10.46 3.34
N ARG A 30 -14.14 -11.59 4.06
CA ARG A 30 -15.33 -12.21 4.67
C ARG A 30 -15.71 -11.58 6.01
N PHE A 31 -14.80 -10.85 6.64
CA PHE A 31 -15.04 -10.20 7.92
C PHE A 31 -15.03 -8.68 7.75
N PRO A 32 -15.99 -7.96 8.33
CA PRO A 32 -15.99 -6.51 8.27
C PRO A 32 -14.85 -5.95 9.12
N VAL A 33 -14.25 -4.84 8.65
CA VAL A 33 -13.34 -4.02 9.46
C VAL A 33 -14.19 -2.94 10.13
N LYS A 34 -14.53 -3.13 11.41
CA LYS A 34 -15.28 -2.12 12.18
C LYS A 34 -14.38 -0.92 12.46
N THR A 35 -14.88 0.28 12.17
CA THR A 35 -14.20 1.57 12.44
C THR A 35 -14.84 2.35 13.59
N THR A 36 -15.87 1.80 14.26
CA THR A 36 -16.66 2.52 15.27
C THR A 36 -16.35 2.06 16.68
N ARG A 37 -15.99 3.02 17.56
CA ARG A 37 -15.68 2.87 19.00
C ARG A 37 -16.87 2.41 19.89
N ASN A 38 -17.96 1.91 19.30
CA ASN A 38 -19.17 1.59 20.04
C ASN A 38 -19.32 0.07 20.20
N TYR A 39 -18.90 -0.39 21.38
CA TYR A 39 -19.30 -1.60 22.08
C TYR A 39 -20.25 -2.56 21.33
N THR A 40 -19.71 -3.42 20.47
CA THR A 40 -20.06 -4.86 20.31
C THR A 40 -18.93 -5.56 19.56
N THR A 41 -18.30 -6.52 20.23
CA THR A 41 -16.97 -7.09 20.03
C THR A 41 -16.87 -8.09 18.88
N THR A 42 -16.50 -7.64 17.68
CA THR A 42 -15.90 -8.52 16.67
C THR A 42 -14.74 -7.80 15.97
N THR A 43 -13.57 -7.86 16.59
CA THR A 43 -12.30 -7.47 15.96
C THR A 43 -12.05 -8.40 14.77
N HIS A 44 -11.68 -7.85 13.61
CA HIS A 44 -11.32 -8.65 12.45
C HIS A 44 -10.29 -9.73 12.86
N PRO A 45 -10.48 -11.02 12.52
CA PRO A 45 -9.61 -12.09 13.02
C PRO A 45 -8.13 -11.84 12.76
N PHE A 46 -7.79 -11.31 11.59
CA PHE A 46 -6.41 -10.94 11.26
C PHE A 46 -5.85 -9.77 12.05
N LEU A 47 -6.68 -8.80 12.48
CA LEU A 47 -6.21 -7.76 13.40
C LEU A 47 -5.81 -8.36 14.74
N ALA A 48 -6.61 -9.30 15.27
CA ALA A 48 -6.27 -9.98 16.51
C ALA A 48 -4.97 -10.80 16.38
N THR A 49 -4.81 -11.55 15.28
CA THR A 49 -3.64 -12.42 15.10
C THR A 49 -2.36 -11.66 14.79
N LEU A 50 -2.41 -10.63 13.94
CA LEU A 50 -1.20 -9.94 13.47
C LEU A 50 -0.70 -8.87 14.46
N HIS A 51 -1.55 -8.47 15.41
CA HIS A 51 -1.25 -7.47 16.43
C HIS A 51 -0.83 -8.08 17.79
N HIS A 52 -1.04 -9.38 18.04
CA HIS A 52 -0.70 -9.99 19.33
C HIS A 52 0.80 -9.89 19.68
N GLY A 53 1.09 -9.73 20.97
CA GLY A 53 2.32 -9.16 21.53
C GLY A 53 3.62 -9.95 21.35
N GLU A 54 4.67 -9.35 21.90
CA GLU A 54 6.12 -9.57 21.66
C GLU A 54 6.62 -11.01 21.80
N ALA A 55 5.89 -11.89 22.51
CA ALA A 55 6.30 -13.26 22.82
C ALA A 55 6.56 -14.17 21.60
N ARG A 56 6.16 -13.76 20.38
CA ARG A 56 6.35 -14.52 19.13
C ARG A 56 6.81 -13.65 17.96
N LEU A 57 7.66 -12.67 18.23
CA LEU A 57 8.03 -11.62 17.27
C LEU A 57 8.55 -12.14 15.90
N PRO A 58 9.41 -13.18 15.81
CA PRO A 58 9.90 -13.67 14.51
C PRO A 58 8.78 -14.27 13.65
N VAL A 59 7.94 -15.11 14.24
CA VAL A 59 6.79 -15.74 13.58
C VAL A 59 5.79 -14.68 13.10
N LEU A 60 5.54 -13.67 13.93
CA LEU A 60 4.65 -12.58 13.58
C LEU A 60 5.20 -11.75 12.42
N LYS A 61 6.50 -11.43 12.41
CA LYS A 61 7.14 -10.71 11.30
C LYS A 61 6.94 -11.45 9.97
N GLU A 62 7.15 -12.77 9.94
CA GLU A 62 6.91 -13.58 8.74
C GLU A 62 5.43 -13.58 8.32
N LEU A 63 4.50 -13.77 9.26
CA LEU A 63 3.07 -13.72 8.96
C LEU A 63 2.62 -12.34 8.44
N ARG A 64 3.16 -11.26 9.00
CA ARG A 64 2.90 -9.88 8.53
C ARG A 64 3.41 -9.68 7.12
N LYS A 65 4.61 -10.19 6.81
CA LYS A 65 5.17 -10.15 5.45
C LYS A 65 4.27 -10.88 4.45
N VAL A 66 3.88 -12.12 4.75
CA VAL A 66 2.97 -12.91 3.90
C VAL A 66 1.62 -12.21 3.73
N PHE A 67 1.08 -11.61 4.80
CA PHE A 67 -0.15 -10.83 4.72
C PHE A 67 -0.01 -9.63 3.76
N LEU A 68 1.07 -8.85 3.86
CA LEU A 68 1.31 -7.72 2.96
C LEU A 68 1.49 -8.16 1.50
N GLU A 69 2.14 -9.30 1.25
CA GLU A 69 2.24 -9.89 -0.10
C GLU A 69 0.86 -10.24 -0.66
N VAL A 70 0.00 -10.88 0.15
CA VAL A 70 -1.38 -11.20 -0.27
C VAL A 70 -2.19 -9.94 -0.54
N VAL A 71 -2.04 -8.89 0.27
CA VAL A 71 -2.72 -7.61 0.04
C VAL A 71 -2.20 -6.93 -1.23
N ARG A 72 -0.88 -6.91 -1.43
CA ARG A 72 -0.25 -6.37 -2.64
C ARG A 72 -0.78 -7.05 -3.89
N ASP A 73 -0.66 -8.37 -3.96
CA ASP A 73 -0.90 -9.15 -5.18
C ASP A 73 -2.39 -9.42 -5.40
N GLY A 74 -3.13 -9.64 -4.32
CA GLY A 74 -4.54 -10.01 -4.36
C GLY A 74 -5.50 -8.82 -4.45
N TYR A 75 -5.11 -7.63 -3.96
CA TYR A 75 -6.01 -6.48 -3.81
C TYR A 75 -5.50 -5.22 -4.50
N LEU A 76 -4.27 -4.78 -4.24
CA LEU A 76 -3.76 -3.50 -4.77
C LEU A 76 -3.33 -3.58 -6.24
N ALA A 77 -2.55 -4.61 -6.60
CA ALA A 77 -2.07 -4.80 -7.96
C ALA A 77 -3.14 -5.42 -8.89
N ARG A 78 -4.13 -6.11 -8.32
CA ARG A 78 -5.17 -6.81 -9.06
C ARG A 78 -6.30 -5.87 -9.49
N ARG A 79 -6.36 -5.58 -10.79
CA ARG A 79 -7.38 -4.70 -11.41
C ARG A 79 -8.83 -5.19 -11.30
N SER A 80 -9.04 -6.49 -11.06
CA SER A 80 -10.37 -7.13 -11.05
C SER A 80 -10.92 -7.41 -9.64
N THR A 81 -10.34 -6.79 -8.60
CA THR A 81 -10.81 -6.99 -7.23
C THR A 81 -12.17 -6.31 -7.04
N PRO A 82 -13.19 -7.01 -6.50
CA PRO A 82 -14.48 -6.39 -6.22
C PRO A 82 -14.29 -5.17 -5.29
N PRO A 83 -14.96 -4.03 -5.55
CA PRO A 83 -14.73 -2.81 -4.79
C PRO A 83 -14.88 -2.99 -3.28
N LEU A 84 -15.92 -3.68 -2.83
CA LEU A 84 -16.15 -3.97 -1.40
C LEU A 84 -14.98 -4.74 -0.77
N HIS A 85 -14.37 -5.69 -1.50
CA HIS A 85 -13.24 -6.47 -0.99
C HIS A 85 -11.99 -5.58 -0.85
N LEU A 86 -11.77 -4.67 -1.80
CA LEU A 86 -10.68 -3.70 -1.74
C LEU A 86 -10.89 -2.71 -0.59
N GLN A 87 -12.11 -2.22 -0.37
CA GLN A 87 -12.45 -1.35 0.75
C GLN A 87 -12.14 -2.01 2.11
N VAL A 88 -12.46 -3.30 2.26
CA VAL A 88 -12.12 -4.09 3.46
C VAL A 88 -10.60 -4.16 3.64
N ALA A 89 -9.83 -4.44 2.58
CA ALA A 89 -8.38 -4.49 2.66
C ALA A 89 -7.75 -3.13 3.04
N LEU A 90 -8.22 -2.04 2.42
CA LEU A 90 -7.76 -0.68 2.73
C LEU A 90 -8.09 -0.28 4.18
N GLY A 91 -9.29 -0.60 4.64
CA GLY A 91 -9.70 -0.39 6.03
C GLY A 91 -8.83 -1.18 7.00
N LEU A 92 -8.54 -2.44 6.69
CA LEU A 92 -7.72 -3.32 7.52
C LEU A 92 -6.29 -2.78 7.67
N LEU A 93 -5.66 -2.33 6.57
CA LEU A 93 -4.33 -1.71 6.59
C LEU A 93 -4.31 -0.45 7.46
N ARG A 94 -5.34 0.38 7.35
CA ARG A 94 -5.46 1.60 8.16
C ARG A 94 -5.57 1.29 9.64
N GLU A 95 -6.35 0.29 10.02
CA GLU A 95 -6.47 -0.17 11.41
C GLU A 95 -5.15 -0.76 11.95
N LEU A 96 -4.41 -1.52 11.12
CA LEU A 96 -3.09 -2.04 11.50
C LEU A 96 -2.10 -0.90 11.81
N LEU A 97 -2.07 0.14 10.97
CA LEU A 97 -1.25 1.33 11.19
C LEU A 97 -1.65 2.09 12.47
N GLN A 98 -2.93 2.14 12.81
CA GLN A 98 -3.38 2.81 14.04
C GLN A 98 -2.94 2.08 15.32
N ARG A 99 -2.89 0.75 15.30
CA ARG A 99 -2.63 -0.05 16.52
C ARG A 99 -1.15 -0.25 16.82
N ASN A 100 -0.30 -0.41 15.79
CA ASN A 100 1.15 -0.56 15.96
C ASN A 100 1.88 0.10 14.79
N THR A 101 1.95 1.42 14.81
CA THR A 101 2.40 2.18 13.66
C THR A 101 3.85 1.88 13.27
N ALA A 102 4.77 1.80 14.23
CA ALA A 102 6.21 1.68 13.91
C ALA A 102 6.53 0.41 13.10
N ASP A 103 6.06 -0.76 13.55
CA ASP A 103 6.34 -2.04 12.88
C ASP A 103 5.71 -2.12 11.48
N TRP A 104 4.50 -1.58 11.33
CA TRP A 104 3.73 -1.68 10.10
C TRP A 104 4.14 -0.63 9.07
N LEU A 105 4.48 0.57 9.52
CA LEU A 105 4.76 1.71 8.66
C LEU A 105 5.91 1.43 7.71
N GLU A 106 7.04 0.97 8.23
CA GLU A 106 8.20 0.63 7.39
C GLU A 106 7.84 -0.46 6.37
N SER A 107 7.23 -1.55 6.83
CA SER A 107 6.83 -2.68 5.97
C SER A 107 5.84 -2.26 4.88
N ILE A 108 4.88 -1.37 5.19
CA ILE A 108 3.89 -0.84 4.24
C ILE A 108 4.56 0.11 3.25
N CYS A 109 5.43 1.02 3.71
CA CYS A 109 6.15 1.92 2.82
C CYS A 109 7.05 1.15 1.84
N HIS A 110 7.71 0.08 2.31
CA HIS A 110 8.54 -0.76 1.46
C HIS A 110 7.73 -1.62 0.50
N SER A 111 6.62 -2.23 0.95
CA SER A 111 5.95 -3.29 0.17
C SER A 111 4.71 -2.81 -0.59
N LEU A 112 4.02 -1.79 -0.08
CA LEU A 112 2.68 -1.40 -0.55
C LEU A 112 2.60 0.03 -1.10
N LEU A 113 3.54 0.92 -0.80
CA LEU A 113 3.45 2.33 -1.24
C LEU A 113 3.32 2.46 -2.77
N LEU A 114 4.17 1.78 -3.53
CA LEU A 114 4.08 1.80 -4.99
C LEU A 114 2.78 1.16 -5.51
N PRO A 115 2.40 -0.07 -5.09
CA PRO A 115 1.10 -0.65 -5.45
C PRO A 115 -0.10 0.23 -5.09
N LEU A 116 -0.06 0.95 -3.97
CA LEU A 116 -1.12 1.88 -3.56
C LEU A 116 -1.18 3.11 -4.48
N LEU A 117 -0.03 3.66 -4.86
CA LEU A 117 0.05 4.76 -5.82
C LEU A 117 -0.40 4.32 -7.22
N GLU A 118 -0.03 3.11 -7.65
CA GLU A 118 -0.48 2.51 -8.92
C GLU A 118 -1.99 2.24 -8.91
N LEU A 119 -2.54 1.76 -7.78
CA LEU A 119 -3.98 1.59 -7.59
C LEU A 119 -4.72 2.93 -7.80
N LEU A 120 -4.23 4.03 -7.22
CA LEU A 120 -4.82 5.36 -7.38
C LEU A 120 -4.85 5.85 -8.84
N LEU A 121 -3.98 5.35 -9.73
CA LEU A 121 -4.04 5.64 -11.16
C LEU A 121 -5.29 5.03 -11.81
N SER A 122 -5.81 3.93 -11.28
CA SER A 122 -6.91 3.15 -11.87
C SER A 122 -8.26 3.32 -11.18
N LEU A 123 -8.30 3.90 -9.98
CA LEU A 123 -9.54 4.03 -9.22
C LEU A 123 -10.48 5.10 -9.79
N GLU A 124 -11.68 4.66 -10.17
CA GLU A 124 -12.77 5.53 -10.65
C GLU A 124 -13.86 5.72 -9.58
N GLU A 125 -14.15 4.68 -8.79
CA GLU A 125 -15.14 4.74 -7.72
C GLU A 125 -14.68 5.67 -6.57
N GLN A 126 -15.49 6.69 -6.27
CA GLN A 126 -15.12 7.74 -5.32
C GLN A 126 -14.89 7.24 -3.89
N THR A 127 -15.71 6.29 -3.42
CA THR A 127 -15.61 5.75 -2.06
C THR A 127 -14.29 5.01 -1.85
N THR A 128 -13.94 4.09 -2.75
CA THR A 128 -12.68 3.36 -2.70
C THR A 128 -11.49 4.29 -2.89
N LYS A 129 -11.58 5.26 -3.81
CA LYS A 129 -10.55 6.28 -4.01
C LYS A 129 -10.29 7.12 -2.77
N ARG A 130 -11.35 7.52 -2.05
CA ARG A 130 -11.23 8.21 -0.77
C ARG A 130 -10.49 7.35 0.26
N LEU A 131 -10.88 6.10 0.44
CA LEU A 131 -10.21 5.18 1.39
C LEU A 131 -8.73 4.97 1.06
N ALA A 132 -8.38 4.82 -0.22
CA ALA A 132 -7.00 4.69 -0.65
C ALA A 132 -6.19 5.98 -0.40
N THR A 133 -6.82 7.14 -0.62
CA THR A 133 -6.20 8.45 -0.35
C THR A 133 -6.02 8.68 1.15
N ASP A 134 -7.01 8.32 1.98
CA ASP A 134 -6.94 8.42 3.44
C ASP A 134 -5.83 7.51 4.00
N LEU A 135 -5.66 6.31 3.43
CA LEU A 135 -4.56 5.41 3.78
C LEU A 135 -3.20 6.02 3.39
N LEU A 136 -3.08 6.56 2.16
CA LEU A 136 -1.86 7.22 1.70
C LEU A 136 -1.50 8.42 2.60
N GLN A 137 -2.47 9.25 2.94
CA GLN A 137 -2.29 10.37 3.86
C GLN A 137 -1.75 9.88 5.20
N LYS A 138 -2.36 8.85 5.78
CA LYS A 138 -1.93 8.31 7.06
C LYS A 138 -0.50 7.77 7.02
N VAL A 139 -0.14 7.05 5.96
CA VAL A 139 1.22 6.53 5.76
C VAL A 139 2.24 7.66 5.66
N LEU A 140 1.97 8.67 4.82
CA LEU A 140 2.90 9.78 4.63
C LEU A 140 3.06 10.65 5.88
N GLN A 141 1.97 10.91 6.60
CA GLN A 141 2.00 11.67 7.85
C GLN A 141 2.80 10.93 8.92
N GLU A 142 2.52 9.65 9.15
CA GLU A 142 3.26 8.87 10.16
C GLU A 142 4.73 8.69 9.78
N ALA A 143 5.05 8.63 8.48
CA ALA A 143 6.43 8.54 8.02
C ALA A 143 7.22 9.81 8.28
N GLU A 144 6.60 10.98 8.10
CA GLU A 144 7.21 12.26 8.45
C GLU A 144 7.35 12.42 9.97
N ASP A 145 6.28 12.15 10.73
CA ASP A 145 6.25 12.30 12.19
C ASP A 145 7.29 11.41 12.89
N ARG A 146 7.58 10.23 12.33
CA ARG A 146 8.52 9.25 12.90
C ARG A 146 9.89 9.24 12.23
N GLY A 147 10.04 9.92 11.10
CA GLY A 147 11.24 9.81 10.25
C GLY A 147 11.50 8.40 9.72
N LEU A 148 10.47 7.56 9.58
CA LEU A 148 10.58 6.16 9.17
C LEU A 148 9.52 5.77 8.12
N PRO A 149 9.88 5.13 6.99
CA PRO A 149 11.25 4.86 6.56
C PRO A 149 11.98 6.16 6.17
N SER A 150 13.27 6.06 5.86
CA SER A 150 14.02 7.21 5.38
C SER A 150 13.33 7.87 4.18
N ARG A 151 13.43 9.20 4.09
CA ARG A 151 12.81 9.97 3.00
C ARG A 151 13.24 9.48 1.62
N GLY A 152 14.48 9.02 1.48
CA GLY A 152 15.00 8.42 0.25
C GLY A 152 14.20 7.20 -0.24
N VAL A 153 13.66 6.38 0.67
CA VAL A 153 12.78 5.25 0.30
C VAL A 153 11.47 5.76 -0.30
N LEU A 154 10.85 6.75 0.34
CA LEU A 154 9.60 7.35 -0.16
C LEU A 154 9.82 8.01 -1.52
N VAL A 155 10.89 8.79 -1.67
CA VAL A 155 11.28 9.41 -2.93
C VAL A 155 11.54 8.34 -4.00
N GLY A 156 12.26 7.28 -3.66
CA GLY A 156 12.54 6.16 -4.56
C GLY A 156 11.28 5.50 -5.09
N ARG A 157 10.26 5.28 -4.24
CA ARG A 157 8.95 4.75 -4.68
C ARG A 157 8.21 5.70 -5.60
N LEU A 158 8.29 7.00 -5.36
CA LEU A 158 7.68 8.00 -6.24
C LEU A 158 8.40 8.08 -7.60
N GLN A 159 9.72 8.00 -7.60
CA GLN A 159 10.54 7.92 -8.82
C GLN A 159 10.22 6.65 -9.62
N GLU A 160 10.06 5.50 -8.94
CA GLU A 160 9.67 4.24 -9.56
C GLU A 160 8.27 4.33 -10.20
N LEU A 161 7.29 4.95 -9.52
CA LEU A 161 5.95 5.19 -10.07
C LEU A 161 6.03 6.00 -11.37
N VAL A 162 6.83 7.06 -11.37
CA VAL A 162 7.03 7.95 -12.52
C VAL A 162 7.71 7.21 -13.66
N GLY A 163 8.85 6.56 -13.39
CA GLY A 163 9.62 5.82 -14.39
C GLY A 163 8.80 4.73 -15.10
N ARG A 164 7.88 4.10 -14.37
CA ARG A 164 6.87 3.21 -14.96
C ARG A 164 5.86 4.05 -15.77
N ASN A 165 5.06 4.89 -15.13
CA ASN A 165 3.81 5.34 -15.74
C ASN A 165 3.90 6.58 -16.66
N MET A 166 5.03 7.28 -16.70
CA MET A 166 5.21 8.52 -17.47
C MET A 166 4.88 8.33 -18.95
N SER A 167 5.32 7.22 -19.53
CA SER A 167 5.28 6.98 -20.97
C SER A 167 3.99 6.34 -21.49
N TRP A 168 3.00 6.04 -20.65
CA TRP A 168 1.71 5.48 -21.09
C TRP A 168 0.50 6.06 -20.37
N SER A 169 0.70 6.71 -19.22
CA SER A 169 -0.39 7.19 -18.38
C SER A 169 -0.07 8.54 -17.73
N SER A 170 0.58 9.45 -18.46
CA SER A 170 1.00 10.79 -18.01
C SER A 170 -0.11 11.56 -17.30
N VAL A 171 -1.30 11.66 -17.90
CA VAL A 171 -2.44 12.39 -17.33
C VAL A 171 -2.85 11.84 -15.96
N ARG A 172 -2.96 10.52 -15.82
CA ARG A 172 -3.35 9.90 -14.54
C ARG A 172 -2.20 10.00 -13.53
N LEU A 173 -0.96 9.89 -13.98
CA LEU A 173 0.22 10.06 -13.16
C LEU A 173 0.27 11.47 -12.55
N PHE A 174 0.10 12.53 -13.36
CA PHE A 174 0.07 13.90 -12.84
C PHE A 174 -1.08 14.15 -11.86
N ARG A 175 -2.25 13.53 -12.06
CA ARG A 175 -3.34 13.57 -11.08
C ARG A 175 -2.91 12.96 -9.74
N VAL A 176 -2.24 11.82 -9.74
CA VAL A 176 -1.73 11.19 -8.51
C VAL A 176 -0.60 12.02 -7.90
N LEU A 177 0.34 12.54 -8.69
CA LEU A 177 1.39 13.42 -8.20
C LEU A 177 0.82 14.68 -7.55
N ARG A 178 -0.27 15.25 -8.10
CA ARG A 178 -0.98 16.37 -7.47
C ARG A 178 -1.60 16.00 -6.13
N VAL A 179 -2.16 14.79 -5.99
CA VAL A 179 -2.62 14.30 -4.68
C VAL A 179 -1.46 14.21 -3.71
N VAL A 180 -0.32 13.63 -4.11
CA VAL A 180 0.89 13.57 -3.28
C VAL A 180 1.39 14.98 -2.92
N ALA A 181 1.32 15.95 -3.83
CA ALA A 181 1.69 17.34 -3.57
C ALA A 181 0.88 17.96 -2.43
N VAL A 182 -0.43 17.67 -2.39
CA VAL A 182 -1.35 18.15 -1.36
C VAL A 182 -1.10 17.45 -0.04
N LEU A 183 -0.87 16.13 -0.07
CA LEU A 183 -0.68 15.33 1.15
C LEU A 183 0.70 15.53 1.78
N HIS A 184 1.74 15.67 0.97
CA HIS A 184 3.12 15.73 1.44
C HIS A 184 4.03 16.48 0.44
N ARG A 185 3.94 17.81 0.44
CA ARG A 185 4.69 18.69 -0.47
C ARG A 185 6.21 18.44 -0.50
N PRO A 186 6.94 18.28 0.62
CA PRO A 186 8.40 18.09 0.59
C PRO A 186 8.85 16.89 -0.25
N LEU A 187 8.12 15.78 -0.12
CA LEU A 187 8.37 14.53 -0.86
C LEU A 187 8.31 14.74 -2.37
N LEU A 188 7.30 15.48 -2.86
CA LEU A 188 7.19 15.76 -4.29
C LEU A 188 8.30 16.70 -4.76
N LEU A 189 8.65 17.72 -3.98
CA LEU A 189 9.73 18.64 -4.33
C LEU A 189 11.07 17.91 -4.51
N GLU A 190 11.37 16.96 -3.64
CA GLU A 190 12.59 16.14 -3.76
C GLU A 190 12.56 15.19 -4.96
N ALA A 191 11.38 14.69 -5.35
CA ALA A 191 11.23 13.86 -6.55
C ALA A 191 11.15 14.66 -7.86
N LEU A 192 10.85 15.96 -7.80
CA LEU A 192 10.58 16.81 -8.97
C LEU A 192 11.70 16.79 -10.03
N PRO A 193 13.00 16.85 -9.67
CA PRO A 193 14.07 16.74 -10.67
C PRO A 193 14.07 15.42 -11.45
N HIS A 194 13.57 14.34 -10.85
CA HIS A 194 13.38 13.07 -11.55
C HIS A 194 12.15 13.13 -12.47
N VAL A 195 11.04 13.73 -12.01
CA VAL A 195 9.84 13.93 -12.80
C VAL A 195 10.15 14.75 -14.06
N SER A 196 10.82 15.90 -13.93
CA SER A 196 11.19 16.74 -15.07
C SER A 196 12.05 15.97 -16.08
N ARG A 197 13.05 15.23 -15.62
CA ARG A 197 13.87 14.38 -16.51
C ARG A 197 13.06 13.29 -17.20
N ALA A 198 12.10 12.69 -16.51
CA ALA A 198 11.23 11.66 -17.10
C ALA A 198 10.30 12.26 -18.17
N VAL A 199 9.79 13.47 -17.95
CA VAL A 199 9.00 14.22 -18.94
C VAL A 199 9.83 14.49 -20.18
N THR A 200 10.99 15.14 -20.05
CA THR A 200 11.87 15.46 -21.19
C THR A 200 12.25 14.21 -21.99
N ARG A 201 12.64 13.12 -21.32
CA ARG A 201 12.95 11.85 -21.99
C ARG A 201 11.75 11.25 -22.72
N THR A 202 10.54 11.44 -22.19
CA THR A 202 9.32 10.92 -22.81
C THR A 202 8.95 11.76 -24.03
N GLU A 203 9.11 13.07 -23.98
CA GLU A 203 8.92 13.98 -25.11
C GLU A 203 9.93 13.72 -26.22
N GLU A 204 11.22 13.56 -25.89
CA GLU A 204 12.27 13.21 -26.85
C GLU A 204 11.93 11.90 -27.59
N LYS A 205 11.48 10.87 -26.86
CA LYS A 205 11.08 9.58 -27.44
C LYS A 205 9.83 9.65 -28.31
N ARG A 206 8.89 10.55 -28.00
CA ARG A 206 7.63 10.74 -28.75
C ARG A 206 7.76 11.73 -29.91
N GLY A 207 8.94 12.33 -30.07
CA GLY A 207 9.18 13.44 -30.99
C GLY A 207 8.76 14.77 -30.35
N THR A 208 9.67 15.75 -30.38
CA THR A 208 9.42 17.08 -29.82
C THR A 208 8.21 17.74 -30.47
N GLY A 209 7.16 18.00 -29.69
CA GLY A 209 6.01 18.81 -30.10
C GLY A 209 4.69 18.09 -30.37
N THR A 210 4.60 16.77 -30.20
CA THR A 210 3.37 16.01 -30.48
C THR A 210 2.47 15.77 -29.27
N ASP A 211 2.94 15.99 -28.04
CA ASP A 211 2.19 15.65 -26.83
C ASP A 211 1.77 16.86 -25.99
N HIS A 212 0.56 17.34 -26.23
CA HIS A 212 -0.06 18.42 -25.47
C HIS A 212 -0.32 18.08 -23.99
N THR A 213 -0.23 16.81 -23.59
CA THR A 213 -0.48 16.40 -22.19
C THR A 213 0.74 16.50 -21.28
N LEU A 214 1.94 16.63 -21.87
CA LEU A 214 3.21 16.71 -21.14
C LEU A 214 3.75 18.14 -20.96
N ARG A 215 3.33 19.06 -21.84
CA ARG A 215 3.53 20.51 -21.69
C ARG A 215 2.66 21.09 -20.59
#